data_AF-D8M8D0-F1
#
_entry.id   AF-D8M8D0-F1
#
_cell.length_a   1.000
_cell.length_b   1.000
_cell.length_c   1.000
_cell.angle_alpha   90.00
_cell.angle_beta   90.00
_cell.angle_gamma   90.00
#
_symmetry.space_group_name_H-M   'P 1'
#
loop_
_entity.id
_entity.type
_entity.pdbx_description
1 polymer ?
#
loop_
_entity_poly.entity_id
_entity_poly.type
_entity_poly.pdbx_seq_one_letter_code
_entity_poly.pdbx_strand_id
1 'polypeptide(L)'
;MRKSFCFVILSTAEGVAFSECTSEDEAIEWLRQRIESNEKIDKNIISIAVQRSWWSAAEHIVNVAQEQKIDISSAFSRSAAIIRSNLQKIQNMINNNKNDWAVISPAFQWAQGMNDINVNIKYAHKWDTPATLGCHVANITFSERSVYVESKCPSTKKKFVLNLALRKELNPEESRWNDASVGRVVLMMKKKERGHWENILAVGAGLELDGRRTRRRLAICTLGGR
;
A
#
# COMPACT_ATOMS: atom_id res chain seq x y z
N MET A 1 -45.80 16.46 -31.98
CA MET A 1 -44.98 15.37 -31.41
C MET A 1 -43.67 15.08 -32.19
N ARG A 2 -43.08 16.05 -32.92
CA ARG A 2 -41.84 15.84 -33.73
C ARG A 2 -40.59 16.60 -33.24
N LYS A 3 -40.68 17.37 -32.15
CA LYS A 3 -39.56 18.21 -31.67
C LYS A 3 -38.56 17.49 -30.74
N SER A 4 -38.96 16.39 -30.08
CA SER A 4 -38.07 15.68 -29.13
C SER A 4 -37.05 14.75 -29.78
N PHE A 5 -37.30 14.24 -30.99
CA PHE A 5 -36.38 13.29 -31.64
C PHE A 5 -35.17 13.97 -32.31
N CYS A 6 -35.31 15.22 -32.80
CA CYS A 6 -34.18 15.99 -33.34
C CYS A 6 -33.17 16.38 -32.24
N PHE A 7 -33.62 16.67 -31.02
CA PHE A 7 -32.76 17.22 -29.97
C PHE A 7 -31.76 16.21 -29.41
N VAL A 8 -32.10 14.91 -29.42
CA VAL A 8 -31.22 13.82 -28.93
C VAL A 8 -30.13 13.49 -29.95
N ILE A 9 -30.41 13.59 -31.24
CA ILE A 9 -29.42 13.33 -32.31
C ILE A 9 -28.40 14.47 -32.38
N LEU A 10 -28.82 15.72 -32.15
CA LEU A 10 -27.92 16.88 -32.13
C LEU A 10 -26.91 16.85 -30.96
N SER A 11 -27.32 16.47 -29.74
CA SER A 11 -26.37 16.43 -28.61
C SER A 11 -25.26 15.38 -28.80
N THR A 12 -25.58 14.23 -29.41
CA THR A 12 -24.57 13.21 -29.73
C THR A 12 -23.61 13.64 -30.84
N ALA A 13 -24.06 14.46 -31.79
CA ALA A 13 -23.21 14.93 -32.89
C ALA A 13 -22.21 16.01 -32.44
N GLU A 14 -22.60 16.88 -31.51
CA GLU A 14 -21.74 17.94 -30.97
C GLU A 14 -20.58 17.39 -30.14
N GLY A 15 -20.85 16.41 -29.28
CA GLY A 15 -19.80 15.73 -28.52
C GLY A 15 -18.80 15.00 -29.43
N VAL A 16 -19.26 14.50 -30.59
CA VAL A 16 -18.40 13.85 -31.59
C VAL A 16 -17.50 14.89 -32.30
N ALA A 17 -18.05 16.00 -32.78
CA ALA A 17 -17.26 17.04 -33.44
C ALA A 17 -16.20 17.66 -32.52
N PHE A 18 -16.53 17.92 -31.25
CA PHE A 18 -15.56 18.40 -30.26
C PHE A 18 -14.50 17.34 -29.92
N SER A 19 -14.87 16.06 -29.97
CA SER A 19 -13.91 14.96 -29.77
C SER A 19 -12.96 14.75 -30.95
N GLU A 20 -13.35 15.19 -32.16
CA GLU A 20 -12.53 15.10 -33.37
C GLU A 20 -11.43 16.16 -33.44
N CYS A 21 -11.55 17.25 -32.67
CA CYS A 21 -10.47 18.23 -32.52
C CYS A 21 -9.16 17.53 -32.13
N THR A 22 -8.05 17.85 -32.79
CA THR A 22 -6.75 17.21 -32.55
C THR A 22 -5.87 18.01 -31.60
N SER A 23 -6.11 19.32 -31.51
CA SER A 23 -5.41 20.25 -30.64
C SER A 23 -6.37 21.06 -29.75
N GLU A 24 -5.82 21.65 -28.69
CA GLU A 24 -6.57 22.55 -27.82
C GLU A 24 -6.99 23.83 -28.55
N ASP A 25 -6.15 24.36 -29.43
CA ASP A 25 -6.44 25.58 -30.21
C ASP A 25 -7.64 25.36 -31.15
N GLU A 26 -7.70 24.20 -31.82
CA GLU A 26 -8.86 23.81 -32.65
C GLU A 26 -10.14 23.72 -31.82
N ALA A 27 -10.06 23.18 -30.61
CA ALA A 27 -11.20 23.06 -29.71
C ALA A 27 -11.69 24.45 -29.23
N ILE A 28 -10.78 25.38 -28.97
CA ILE A 28 -11.10 26.76 -28.60
C ILE A 28 -11.76 27.48 -29.79
N GLU A 29 -11.24 27.32 -31.00
CA GLU A 29 -11.81 27.94 -32.19
C GLU A 29 -13.21 27.38 -32.50
N TRP A 30 -13.39 26.06 -32.35
CA TRP A 30 -14.71 25.43 -32.43
C TRP A 30 -15.69 26.02 -31.41
N LEU A 31 -15.24 26.24 -30.16
CA LEU A 31 -16.07 26.87 -29.13
C LEU A 31 -16.45 28.30 -29.49
N ARG A 32 -15.52 29.10 -30.04
CA ARG A 32 -15.80 30.48 -30.50
C ARG A 32 -16.88 30.52 -31.57
N GLN A 33 -16.77 29.67 -32.59
CA GLN A 33 -17.78 29.56 -33.66
C GLN A 33 -19.16 29.18 -33.12
N ARG A 34 -19.21 28.33 -32.08
CA ARG A 34 -20.45 27.93 -31.39
C ARG A 34 -21.07 29.06 -30.59
N ILE A 35 -20.23 29.86 -29.92
CA ILE A 35 -20.66 31.06 -29.19
C ILE A 35 -21.25 32.08 -30.18
N GLU A 36 -20.59 32.33 -31.30
CA GLU A 36 -21.07 33.24 -32.36
C GLU A 36 -22.41 32.77 -32.97
N SER A 37 -22.58 31.46 -33.10
CA SER A 37 -23.82 30.84 -33.60
C SER A 37 -24.94 30.79 -32.54
N ASN A 38 -24.67 31.20 -31.30
CA ASN A 38 -25.57 31.18 -30.15
C ASN A 38 -26.22 29.80 -29.90
N GLU A 39 -25.49 28.73 -30.22
CA GLU A 39 -25.95 27.36 -30.02
C GLU A 39 -25.64 26.89 -28.59
N LYS A 40 -26.53 26.05 -28.02
CA LYS A 40 -26.33 25.51 -26.68
C LYS A 40 -25.26 24.43 -26.69
N ILE A 41 -24.33 24.50 -25.74
CA ILE A 41 -23.29 23.49 -25.62
C ILE A 41 -23.77 22.23 -24.89
N ASP A 42 -23.33 21.04 -25.32
CA ASP A 42 -23.56 19.80 -24.57
C ASP A 42 -22.77 19.82 -23.25
N LYS A 43 -23.45 19.54 -22.13
CA LYS A 43 -22.86 19.42 -20.79
C LYS A 43 -21.68 18.44 -20.68
N ASN A 44 -21.55 17.49 -21.60
CA ASN A 44 -20.52 16.45 -21.57
C ASN A 44 -19.18 16.90 -22.19
N ILE A 45 -19.13 18.00 -22.96
CA ILE A 45 -17.89 18.45 -23.62
C ILE A 45 -16.78 18.78 -22.62
N ILE A 46 -17.15 19.24 -21.42
CA ILE A 46 -16.19 19.48 -20.32
C ILE A 46 -15.42 18.21 -19.94
N SER A 47 -16.05 17.03 -20.08
CA SER A 47 -15.40 15.76 -19.78
C SER A 47 -14.28 15.47 -20.77
N ILE A 48 -14.47 15.81 -22.05
CA ILE A 48 -13.48 15.63 -23.11
C ILE A 48 -12.30 16.57 -22.86
N ALA A 49 -12.57 17.86 -22.62
CA ALA A 49 -11.53 18.85 -22.34
C ALA A 49 -10.67 18.46 -21.13
N VAL A 50 -11.32 18.05 -20.02
CA VAL A 50 -10.63 17.61 -18.81
C VAL A 50 -9.80 16.34 -19.06
N GLN A 51 -10.36 15.32 -19.73
CA GLN A 51 -9.64 14.07 -20.01
C GLN A 51 -8.44 14.27 -20.94
N ARG A 52 -8.51 15.24 -21.86
CA ARG A 52 -7.40 15.62 -22.75
C ARG A 52 -6.44 16.64 -22.15
N SER A 53 -6.70 17.10 -20.92
CA SER A 53 -5.91 18.14 -20.25
C SER A 53 -5.90 19.48 -21.00
N TRP A 54 -7.00 19.80 -21.70
CA TRP A 54 -7.22 21.08 -22.37
C TRP A 54 -7.85 22.08 -21.39
N TRP A 55 -7.00 22.66 -20.55
CA TRP A 55 -7.45 23.49 -19.43
C TRP A 55 -8.01 24.84 -19.87
N SER A 56 -7.42 25.45 -20.90
CA SER A 56 -7.89 26.73 -21.45
C SER A 56 -9.24 26.54 -22.13
N ALA A 57 -9.40 25.46 -22.90
CA ALA A 57 -10.71 25.10 -23.47
C ALA A 57 -11.75 24.81 -22.38
N ALA A 58 -11.36 24.14 -21.29
CA ALA A 58 -12.25 23.89 -20.15
C ALA A 58 -12.71 25.18 -19.46
N GLU A 59 -11.84 26.17 -19.29
CA GLU A 59 -12.20 27.49 -18.77
C GLU A 59 -13.22 28.20 -19.67
N HIS A 60 -13.01 28.19 -20.99
CA HIS A 60 -13.99 28.72 -21.95
C HIS A 60 -15.34 28.01 -21.84
N ILE A 61 -15.36 26.68 -21.74
CA ILE A 61 -16.59 25.89 -21.57
C ILE A 61 -17.34 26.28 -20.29
N VAL A 62 -16.62 26.49 -19.18
CA VAL A 62 -17.23 26.90 -17.90
C VAL A 62 -17.89 28.27 -18.03
N ASN A 63 -17.23 29.24 -18.66
CA ASN A 63 -17.77 30.58 -18.86
C ASN A 63 -19.05 30.53 -19.71
N VAL A 64 -19.01 29.81 -20.84
CA VAL A 64 -20.19 29.63 -21.71
C VAL A 64 -21.32 28.90 -20.99
N ALA A 65 -21.01 27.86 -20.21
CA ALA A 65 -22.02 27.13 -19.44
C ALA A 65 -22.71 28.02 -18.39
N GLN A 66 -21.99 28.94 -17.76
CA GLN A 66 -22.56 29.92 -16.82
C GLN A 66 -23.49 30.90 -17.53
N GLU A 67 -23.06 31.46 -18.67
CA GLU A 67 -23.87 32.36 -19.49
C GLU A 67 -25.16 31.68 -19.97
N GLN A 68 -25.06 30.42 -20.40
CA GLN A 68 -26.19 29.62 -20.90
C GLN A 68 -27.01 28.94 -19.78
N LYS A 69 -26.60 29.08 -18.51
CA LYS A 69 -27.21 28.43 -17.32
C LYS A 69 -27.31 26.90 -17.45
N ILE A 70 -26.26 26.27 -17.96
CA ILE A 70 -26.14 24.81 -18.10
C ILE A 70 -25.32 24.25 -16.93
N ASP A 71 -25.89 23.29 -16.19
CA ASP A 71 -25.15 22.61 -15.12
C ASP A 71 -24.22 21.52 -15.68
N ILE A 72 -22.91 21.77 -15.56
CA ILE A 72 -21.83 20.88 -15.96
C ILE A 72 -21.13 20.19 -14.78
N SER A 73 -21.56 20.47 -13.54
CA SER A 73 -20.86 20.10 -12.30
C SER A 73 -20.68 18.58 -12.16
N SER A 74 -21.70 17.82 -12.53
CA SER A 74 -21.67 16.34 -12.46
C SER A 74 -20.71 15.72 -13.48
N ALA A 75 -20.69 16.25 -14.71
CA ALA A 75 -19.80 15.80 -15.77
C ALA A 75 -18.32 16.12 -15.44
N PHE A 76 -18.06 17.33 -14.95
CA PHE A 76 -16.75 17.73 -14.45
C PHE A 76 -16.28 16.85 -13.29
N SER A 77 -17.12 16.69 -12.26
CA SER A 77 -16.76 15.92 -11.04
C SER A 77 -16.38 14.48 -11.36
N ARG A 78 -17.11 13.83 -12.27
CA ARG A 78 -16.80 12.46 -12.73
C ARG A 78 -15.43 12.41 -13.42
N SER A 79 -15.17 13.32 -14.34
CA SER A 79 -13.92 13.35 -15.11
C SER A 79 -12.71 13.68 -14.23
N ALA A 80 -12.86 14.62 -13.30
CA ALA A 80 -11.84 14.95 -12.31
C ALA A 80 -11.51 13.74 -11.40
N ALA A 81 -12.52 12.97 -10.98
CA ALA A 81 -12.32 11.77 -10.17
C ALA A 81 -11.51 10.70 -10.92
N ILE A 82 -11.77 10.50 -12.21
CA ILE A 82 -11.02 9.56 -13.06
C ILE A 82 -9.54 9.98 -13.14
N ILE A 83 -9.25 11.26 -13.39
CA ILE A 83 -7.87 11.77 -13.46
C ILE A 83 -7.15 11.57 -12.13
N ARG A 84 -7.77 11.94 -11.01
CA ARG A 84 -7.18 11.73 -9.67
C ARG A 84 -6.87 10.25 -9.40
N SER A 85 -7.79 9.36 -9.76
CA SER A 85 -7.58 7.91 -9.62
C SER A 85 -6.38 7.44 -10.46
N ASN A 86 -6.26 7.89 -11.71
CA ASN A 86 -5.15 7.54 -12.58
C ASN A 86 -3.81 8.09 -12.07
N LEU A 87 -3.78 9.34 -11.61
CA LEU A 87 -2.61 9.96 -10.98
C LEU A 87 -2.16 9.17 -9.74
N GLN A 88 -3.10 8.81 -8.87
CA GLN A 88 -2.80 8.01 -7.68
C GLN A 88 -2.24 6.64 -8.05
N LYS A 89 -2.78 5.99 -9.10
CA LYS A 89 -2.27 4.70 -9.60
C LYS A 89 -0.81 4.81 -10.05
N ILE A 90 -0.48 5.83 -10.85
CA ILE A 90 0.88 6.07 -11.33
C ILE A 90 1.82 6.39 -10.16
N GLN A 91 1.38 7.25 -9.23
CA GLN A 91 2.15 7.58 -8.04
C GLN A 91 2.44 6.33 -7.19
N ASN A 92 1.46 5.43 -7.05
CA ASN A 92 1.65 4.15 -6.38
C ASN A 92 2.68 3.28 -7.11
N MET A 93 2.68 3.22 -8.44
CA MET A 93 3.68 2.49 -9.23
C MET A 93 5.10 3.05 -9.00
N ILE A 94 5.27 4.38 -9.06
CA ILE A 94 6.55 5.04 -8.78
C ILE A 94 7.03 4.70 -7.36
N ASN A 95 6.10 4.74 -6.41
CA ASN A 95 6.35 4.49 -4.99
C ASN A 95 6.58 3.01 -4.65
N ASN A 96 6.17 2.08 -5.51
CA ASN A 96 6.43 0.65 -5.35
C ASN A 96 7.84 0.27 -5.83
N ASN A 97 8.42 1.05 -6.75
CA ASN A 97 9.79 0.83 -7.26
C ASN A 97 10.89 1.34 -6.31
N LYS A 98 10.56 2.21 -5.36
CA LYS A 98 11.45 2.57 -4.26
C LYS A 98 11.32 1.50 -3.18
N ASN A 99 12.26 0.57 -3.12
CA ASN A 99 12.30 -0.52 -2.15
C ASN A 99 12.69 -0.04 -0.72
N ASP A 100 12.19 1.13 -0.31
CA ASP A 100 12.43 1.77 0.99
C ASP A 100 11.49 1.17 2.04
N TRP A 101 11.63 -0.12 2.29
CA TRP A 101 10.95 -0.72 3.44
C TRP A 101 11.61 -0.22 4.72
N ALA A 102 10.83 0.42 5.58
CA ALA A 102 11.29 0.78 6.92
C ALA A 102 11.55 -0.52 7.71
N VAL A 103 12.82 -0.78 8.03
CA VAL A 103 13.25 -2.01 8.74
C VAL A 103 13.01 -1.85 10.24
N ILE A 104 12.27 -2.77 10.82
CA ILE A 104 11.94 -2.76 12.25
C ILE A 104 12.37 -4.07 12.87
N SER A 105 13.09 -4.00 13.99
CA SER A 105 13.32 -5.17 14.85
C SER A 105 12.05 -5.48 15.64
N PRO A 106 11.37 -6.61 15.39
CA PRO A 106 10.15 -6.95 16.10
C PRO A 106 10.45 -7.26 17.57
N ALA A 107 9.45 -7.04 18.43
CA ALA A 107 9.45 -7.55 19.79
C ALA A 107 9.14 -9.05 19.75
N PHE A 108 9.82 -9.82 20.58
CA PHE A 108 9.56 -11.25 20.71
C PHE A 108 9.59 -11.66 22.18
N GLN A 109 8.87 -12.73 22.47
CA GLN A 109 8.93 -13.47 23.71
C GLN A 109 9.35 -14.90 23.39
N TRP A 110 9.95 -15.58 24.35
CA TRP A 110 10.31 -16.97 24.18
C TRP A 110 9.99 -17.76 25.44
N ALA A 111 9.70 -19.03 25.23
CA ALA A 111 9.51 -20.03 26.26
C ALA A 111 10.19 -21.33 25.80
N GLN A 112 10.49 -22.22 26.73
CA GLN A 112 11.12 -23.49 26.42
C GLN A 112 10.48 -24.63 27.21
N GLY A 113 10.37 -25.79 26.56
CA GLY A 113 10.26 -27.07 27.22
C GLY A 113 11.62 -27.74 27.35
N MET A 114 11.64 -29.03 27.71
CA MET A 114 12.89 -29.80 27.78
C MET A 114 13.50 -30.08 26.40
N ASN A 115 12.65 -30.20 25.38
CA ASN A 115 13.05 -30.59 24.01
C ASN A 115 12.76 -29.51 22.95
N ASP A 116 12.01 -28.48 23.32
CA ASP A 116 11.42 -27.51 22.41
C ASP A 116 11.65 -26.08 22.91
N ILE A 117 11.64 -25.13 21.97
CA ILE A 117 11.69 -23.69 22.20
C ILE A 117 10.61 -23.05 21.34
N ASN A 118 9.73 -22.29 21.97
CA ASN A 118 8.70 -21.53 21.28
C ASN A 118 9.05 -20.04 21.32
N VAL A 119 9.08 -19.38 20.16
CA VAL A 119 9.34 -17.94 20.05
C VAL A 119 8.11 -17.28 19.45
N ASN A 120 7.49 -16.40 20.21
CA ASN A 120 6.35 -15.60 19.78
C ASN A 120 6.84 -14.21 19.35
N ILE A 121 6.79 -13.94 18.05
CA ILE A 121 7.25 -12.70 17.43
C ILE A 121 6.03 -11.84 17.13
N LYS A 122 6.05 -10.59 17.58
CA LYS A 122 5.01 -9.60 17.34
C LYS A 122 5.47 -8.60 16.30
N TYR A 123 4.62 -8.26 15.32
CA TYR A 123 4.87 -7.20 14.33
C TYR A 123 4.75 -5.79 14.94
N ALA A 124 5.55 -5.52 15.97
CA ALA A 124 5.66 -4.25 16.67
C ALA A 124 7.09 -4.08 17.20
N HIS A 125 7.54 -2.86 17.40
CA HIS A 125 8.89 -2.57 17.90
C HIS A 125 9.05 -2.81 19.42
N LYS A 126 7.93 -2.88 20.16
CA LYS A 126 7.82 -3.14 21.60
C LYS A 126 6.61 -4.04 21.87
N TRP A 127 6.65 -4.77 22.98
CA TRP A 127 5.56 -5.67 23.34
C TRP A 127 4.26 -4.94 23.71
N ASP A 128 4.35 -3.77 24.34
CA ASP A 128 3.18 -2.99 24.80
C ASP A 128 2.49 -2.22 23.66
N THR A 129 3.15 -2.08 22.50
CA THR A 129 2.58 -1.40 21.33
C THR A 129 1.68 -2.37 20.56
N PRO A 130 0.51 -1.94 20.02
CA PRO A 130 -0.32 -2.78 19.17
C PRO A 130 0.46 -3.36 17.98
N ALA A 131 0.07 -4.56 17.54
CA ALA A 131 0.69 -5.22 16.39
C ALA A 131 0.26 -4.56 15.07
N THR A 132 1.18 -4.53 14.12
CA THR A 132 0.87 -4.13 12.74
C THR A 132 0.10 -5.25 12.07
N LEU A 133 -1.05 -4.91 11.48
CA LEU A 133 -1.91 -5.86 10.76
C LEU A 133 -1.60 -5.84 9.26
N GLY A 134 -1.99 -6.91 8.55
CA GLY A 134 -1.77 -7.05 7.11
C GLY A 134 -0.31 -7.31 6.72
N CYS A 135 0.47 -7.83 7.67
CA CYS A 135 1.81 -8.34 7.41
C CYS A 135 1.74 -9.80 6.98
N HIS A 136 2.60 -10.20 6.06
CA HIS A 136 2.79 -11.59 5.67
C HIS A 136 4.26 -11.99 5.84
N VAL A 137 4.48 -13.27 6.12
CA VAL A 137 5.82 -13.84 6.21
C VAL A 137 6.43 -13.88 4.81
N ALA A 138 7.61 -13.27 4.66
CA ALA A 138 8.35 -13.25 3.39
C ALA A 138 9.41 -14.35 3.34
N ASN A 139 10.13 -14.57 4.44
CA ASN A 139 11.13 -15.63 4.55
C ASN A 139 11.33 -16.04 6.01
N ILE A 140 11.45 -17.34 6.27
CA ILE A 140 11.88 -17.89 7.56
C ILE A 140 12.92 -18.96 7.29
N THR A 141 14.06 -18.87 7.97
CA THR A 141 15.15 -19.83 7.83
C THR A 141 15.61 -20.27 9.21
N PHE A 142 15.59 -21.58 9.43
CA PHE A 142 16.19 -22.21 10.60
C PHE A 142 17.57 -22.73 10.23
N SER A 143 18.57 -22.37 11.01
CA SER A 143 19.92 -22.93 10.97
C SER A 143 20.21 -23.55 12.33
N GLU A 144 21.27 -24.37 12.42
CA GLU A 144 21.60 -25.03 13.69
C GLU A 144 21.81 -24.02 14.83
N ARG A 145 22.44 -22.88 14.57
CA ARG A 145 22.75 -21.86 15.60
C ARG A 145 22.14 -20.49 15.34
N SER A 146 21.26 -20.36 14.36
CA SER A 146 20.63 -19.07 14.07
C SER A 146 19.25 -19.23 13.47
N VAL A 147 18.45 -18.19 13.64
CA VAL A 147 17.11 -18.12 13.06
C VAL A 147 16.89 -16.76 12.45
N TYR A 148 16.47 -16.77 11.20
CA TYR A 148 16.12 -15.57 10.45
C TYR A 148 14.63 -15.55 10.16
N VAL A 149 13.98 -14.42 10.46
CA VAL A 149 12.57 -14.17 10.14
C VAL A 149 12.45 -12.82 9.48
N GLU A 150 11.82 -12.79 8.32
CA GLU A 150 11.44 -11.60 7.59
C GLU A 150 9.95 -11.60 7.30
N SER A 151 9.28 -10.50 7.64
CA SER A 151 7.87 -10.28 7.33
C SER A 151 7.67 -8.90 6.75
N LYS A 152 6.82 -8.79 5.72
CA LYS A 152 6.56 -7.54 4.99
C LYS A 152 5.12 -7.10 5.22
N CYS A 153 4.92 -5.80 5.41
CA CYS A 153 3.61 -5.20 5.66
C CYS A 153 3.30 -4.15 4.58
N PRO A 154 2.75 -4.54 3.42
CA PRO A 154 2.58 -3.65 2.26
C PRO A 154 1.79 -2.37 2.56
N SER A 155 0.77 -2.46 3.41
CA SER A 155 -0.06 -1.33 3.84
C SER A 155 0.72 -0.19 4.50
N THR A 156 1.82 -0.51 5.18
CA THR A 156 2.60 0.45 5.98
C THR A 156 4.03 0.65 5.48
N LYS A 157 4.42 -0.06 4.41
CA LYS A 157 5.81 -0.11 3.89
C LYS A 157 6.85 -0.43 4.96
N LYS A 158 6.50 -1.27 5.93
CA LYS A 158 7.41 -1.75 6.97
C LYS A 158 7.83 -3.19 6.71
N LYS A 159 9.08 -3.51 6.99
CA LYS A 159 9.56 -4.90 7.08
C LYS A 159 10.04 -5.19 8.49
N PHE A 160 9.59 -6.30 9.05
CA PHE A 160 10.04 -6.79 10.34
C PHE A 160 11.11 -7.84 10.11
N VAL A 161 12.31 -7.60 10.64
CA VAL A 161 13.45 -8.49 10.50
C VAL A 161 13.95 -8.88 11.89
N LEU A 162 13.94 -10.18 12.16
CA LEU A 162 14.51 -10.76 13.36
C LEU A 162 15.63 -11.73 12.97
N ASN A 163 16.82 -11.50 13.53
CA ASN A 163 17.94 -12.41 13.43
C ASN A 163 18.37 -12.80 14.85
N LEU A 164 18.19 -14.07 15.20
CA LEU A 164 18.56 -14.61 16.50
C LEU A 164 19.81 -15.48 16.34
N ALA A 165 20.90 -15.11 16.99
CA ALA A 165 22.04 -15.99 17.21
C ALA A 165 21.79 -16.81 18.48
N LEU A 166 21.62 -18.12 18.32
CA LEU A 166 21.19 -19.02 19.38
C LEU A 166 22.36 -19.47 20.26
N ARG A 167 22.06 -19.73 21.53
CA ARG A 167 23.06 -20.18 22.50
C ARG A 167 23.58 -21.60 22.21
N LYS A 168 22.67 -22.50 21.84
CA LYS A 168 22.98 -23.91 21.53
C LYS A 168 22.32 -24.30 20.22
N GLU A 169 22.58 -25.53 19.80
CA GLU A 169 22.13 -26.05 18.51
C GLU A 169 20.66 -26.48 18.53
N LEU A 170 19.98 -26.17 17.42
CA LEU A 170 18.66 -26.67 17.07
C LEU A 170 18.76 -27.81 16.05
N ASN A 171 17.69 -28.58 15.93
CA ASN A 171 17.40 -29.38 14.76
C ASN A 171 16.52 -28.56 13.78
N PRO A 172 17.08 -28.04 12.67
CA PRO A 172 16.32 -27.22 11.73
C PRO A 172 15.20 -27.98 11.02
N GLU A 173 15.39 -29.27 10.75
CA GLU A 173 14.46 -30.10 9.98
C GLU A 173 13.16 -30.37 10.76
N GLU A 174 13.26 -30.46 12.09
CA GLU A 174 12.11 -30.60 12.98
C GLU A 174 11.48 -29.27 13.42
N SER A 175 12.12 -28.14 13.07
CA SER A 175 11.65 -26.81 13.44
C SER A 175 10.59 -26.30 12.46
N ARG A 176 9.52 -25.72 13.01
CA ARG A 176 8.33 -25.28 12.27
C ARG A 176 7.93 -23.87 12.68
N TRP A 177 7.09 -23.24 11.89
CA TRP A 177 6.50 -21.95 12.23
C TRP A 177 5.02 -21.95 11.88
N ASN A 178 4.24 -21.14 12.60
CA ASN A 178 2.83 -20.91 12.35
C ASN A 178 2.54 -19.41 12.36
N ASP A 179 1.68 -18.97 11.44
CA ASP A 179 1.09 -17.64 11.50
C ASP A 179 0.07 -17.60 12.64
N ALA A 180 0.21 -16.65 13.56
CA ALA A 180 -0.69 -16.49 14.69
C ALA A 180 -1.57 -15.28 14.48
N SER A 181 -2.84 -15.38 14.89
CA SER A 181 -3.78 -14.28 14.74
C SER A 181 -3.27 -12.98 15.37
N VAL A 182 -3.71 -11.85 14.80
CA VAL A 182 -3.43 -10.50 15.32
C VAL A 182 -1.96 -10.08 15.17
N GLY A 183 -1.36 -10.33 13.99
CA GLY A 183 -0.05 -9.78 13.62
C GLY A 183 1.12 -10.37 14.41
N ARG A 184 1.12 -11.69 14.56
CA ARG A 184 2.16 -12.44 15.26
C ARG A 184 2.59 -13.65 14.44
N VAL A 185 3.82 -14.10 14.64
CA VAL A 185 4.30 -15.38 14.12
C VAL A 185 4.93 -16.16 15.26
N VAL A 186 4.63 -17.45 15.33
CA VAL A 186 5.16 -18.35 16.36
C VAL A 186 6.11 -19.33 15.71
N LEU A 187 7.35 -19.34 16.19
CA LEU A 187 8.34 -20.33 15.83
C LEU A 187 8.31 -21.46 16.86
N MET A 188 8.23 -22.69 16.41
CA MET A 188 8.30 -23.91 17.22
C MET A 188 9.58 -24.65 16.84
N MET A 189 10.62 -24.47 17.63
CA MET A 189 11.96 -24.94 17.33
C MET A 189 12.31 -26.17 18.16
N LYS A 190 12.97 -27.14 17.55
CA LYS A 190 13.41 -28.35 18.24
C LYS A 190 14.85 -28.22 18.69
N LYS A 191 15.12 -28.47 19.98
CA LYS A 191 16.49 -28.52 20.50
C LYS A 191 17.19 -29.76 19.96
N LYS A 192 18.47 -29.62 19.59
CA LYS A 192 19.30 -30.78 19.20
C LYS A 192 19.61 -31.66 20.40
N GLU A 193 19.92 -31.03 21.53
CA GLU A 193 20.14 -31.70 22.82
C GLU A 193 19.04 -31.34 23.82
N ARG A 194 18.51 -32.36 24.49
CA ARG A 194 17.56 -32.19 25.59
C ARG A 194 18.24 -31.42 26.73
N GLY A 195 17.56 -30.41 27.24
CA GLY A 195 18.03 -29.70 28.43
C GLY A 195 17.50 -28.28 28.55
N HIS A 196 17.77 -27.68 29.70
CA HIS A 196 17.38 -26.31 29.99
C HIS A 196 18.39 -25.31 29.41
N TRP A 197 17.91 -24.25 28.77
CA TRP A 197 18.72 -23.14 28.26
C TRP A 197 18.56 -21.95 29.19
N GLU A 198 19.64 -21.45 29.78
CA GLU A 198 19.59 -20.25 30.62
C GLU A 198 19.16 -19.01 29.84
N ASN A 199 19.50 -18.96 28.55
CA ASN A 199 19.12 -17.91 27.62
C ASN A 199 19.00 -18.49 26.21
N ILE A 200 18.10 -17.94 25.40
CA ILE A 200 17.97 -18.24 23.98
C ILE A 200 19.14 -17.68 23.16
N LEU A 201 19.67 -16.51 23.55
CA LEU A 201 20.72 -15.81 22.83
C LEU A 201 22.13 -16.29 23.23
N ALA A 202 23.02 -16.35 22.24
CA ALA A 202 24.45 -16.53 22.50
C ALA A 202 25.02 -15.39 23.37
N VAL A 203 26.01 -15.71 24.21
CA VAL A 203 26.67 -14.71 25.06
C VAL A 203 27.36 -13.67 24.18
N GLY A 204 27.00 -12.39 24.34
CA GLY A 204 27.56 -11.29 23.55
C GLY A 204 26.80 -10.95 22.26
N ALA A 205 25.81 -11.76 21.86
CA ALA A 205 24.94 -11.45 20.72
C ALA A 205 23.88 -10.42 21.14
N GLY A 206 24.21 -9.14 21.03
CA GLY A 206 23.19 -8.10 20.89
C GLY A 206 22.49 -8.26 19.53
N LEU A 207 21.20 -7.92 19.44
CA LEU A 207 20.51 -7.77 18.15
C LEU A 207 21.26 -6.70 17.35
N GLU A 208 22.05 -7.14 16.38
CA GLU A 208 22.82 -6.27 15.51
C GLU A 208 21.95 -5.91 14.31
N LEU A 209 21.47 -4.67 14.32
CA LEU A 209 20.90 -4.03 13.15
C LEU A 209 21.87 -2.93 12.73
N ASP A 210 22.39 -3.07 11.51
CA ASP A 210 22.98 -2.00 10.71
C ASP A 210 23.96 -1.08 11.49
N GLY A 211 24.99 -1.68 12.09
CA GLY A 211 26.10 -0.95 12.71
C GLY A 211 25.80 -0.22 14.03
N ARG A 212 24.60 -0.36 14.62
CA ARG A 212 24.28 0.22 15.93
C ARG A 212 24.06 -0.88 16.97
N ARG A 213 25.03 -1.06 17.88
CA ARG A 213 24.90 -1.88 19.09
C ARG A 213 23.69 -1.42 19.91
N THR A 214 22.57 -2.12 19.80
CA THR A 214 21.41 -1.87 20.64
C THR A 214 21.63 -2.57 21.99
N ARG A 215 21.82 -1.80 23.07
CA ARG A 215 22.01 -2.34 24.43
C ARG A 215 20.80 -3.20 24.83
N ARG A 216 21.09 -4.42 25.28
CA ARG A 216 20.25 -5.39 26.02
C ARG A 216 18.74 -5.15 25.91
N ARG A 217 18.10 -5.69 24.86
CA ARG A 217 16.65 -5.94 24.90
C ARG A 217 16.44 -7.21 25.73
N LEU A 218 15.80 -7.06 26.89
CA LEU A 218 15.44 -8.18 27.75
C LEU A 218 14.54 -9.14 26.96
N ALA A 219 15.02 -10.35 26.73
CA ALA A 219 14.17 -11.46 26.34
C ALA A 219 13.37 -11.84 27.60
N ILE A 220 12.10 -11.44 27.64
CA ILE A 220 11.22 -11.75 28.78
C ILE A 220 10.84 -13.23 28.68
N CYS A 221 11.41 -14.05 29.58
CA CYS A 221 10.98 -15.42 29.83
C CYS A 221 9.70 -15.38 30.66
N THR A 222 8.58 -15.81 30.10
CA THR A 222 7.41 -16.17 30.90
C THR A 222 7.53 -17.66 31.23
N LEU A 223 7.90 -17.97 32.47
CA LEU A 223 7.86 -19.34 32.99
C LEU A 223 6.39 -19.76 33.10
N GLY A 224 5.92 -20.52 32.11
CA GLY A 224 4.62 -21.19 32.16
C GLY A 224 4.71 -22.36 33.13
N GLY A 225 4.24 -22.17 34.35
CA GLY A 225 4.07 -23.25 35.32
C GLY A 225 2.88 -24.13 34.96
N ARG A 226 3.13 -25.44 34.88
CA ARG A 226 2.31 -26.49 35.51
C ARG A 226 3.25 -27.60 35.96
#